data_AF-A0A433P708-F1
#
_entry.id   AF-A0A433P708-F1
#
_cell.length_a   1.000
_cell.length_b   1.000
_cell.length_c   1.000
_cell.angle_alpha   90.00
_cell.angle_beta   90.00
_cell.angle_gamma   90.00
#
_symmetry.space_group_name_H-M   'P 1'
#
loop_
_entity.id
_entity.type
_entity.pdbx_description
1 polymer ?
#
loop_
_entity_poly.entity_id
_entity_poly.type
_entity_poly.pdbx_seq_one_letter_code
_entity_poly.pdbx_strand_id
1 'polypeptide(L)'
;MATTFNEFADVHKYQLALIPESLWEPLFLKLSGDLLDAGNVFELHYGDPLSGYSLHAKSEEGLKKHSAFGPRRKHFHPSLLLPSDIFLIDHAWTTKPESAHAELASVPGLLERLEGMMDIAAEEEEEEEEEEEEEEEGEEEGEEKKGEEGQEKNEEDDLSVDVVAEQANVGRNEARRALVKENYDIVNAIM
;
A
#
# COMPACT_ATOMS: atom_id res chain seq x y z
N MET A 1 -22.94 13.82 -8.83
CA MET A 1 -23.68 14.71 -9.75
C MET A 1 -22.89 14.75 -11.05
N ALA A 2 -23.53 14.64 -12.22
CA ALA A 2 -22.80 14.77 -13.48
C ALA A 2 -22.36 16.23 -13.65
N THR A 3 -21.07 16.51 -13.43
CA THR A 3 -20.47 17.83 -13.65
C THR A 3 -20.55 18.18 -15.12
N THR A 4 -20.96 19.40 -15.46
CA THR A 4 -20.91 19.86 -16.86
C THR A 4 -19.46 20.20 -17.25
N PHE A 5 -19.14 20.13 -18.55
CA PHE A 5 -17.80 20.47 -19.04
C PHE A 5 -17.34 21.88 -18.61
N ASN A 6 -18.26 22.86 -18.60
CA ASN A 6 -17.93 24.24 -18.21
C ASN A 6 -17.54 24.32 -16.74
N GLU A 7 -18.30 23.67 -15.85
CA GLU A 7 -17.98 23.62 -14.42
C GLU A 7 -16.63 22.93 -14.18
N PHE A 8 -16.36 21.83 -14.89
CA PHE A 8 -15.06 21.17 -14.86
C PHE A 8 -13.93 22.12 -15.30
N ALA A 9 -14.09 22.80 -16.44
CA ALA A 9 -13.07 23.72 -16.95
C ALA A 9 -12.81 24.90 -15.99
N ASP A 10 -13.86 25.42 -15.35
CA ASP A 10 -13.75 26.52 -14.39
C ASP A 10 -13.04 26.09 -13.10
N VAL A 11 -13.40 24.92 -12.54
CA VAL A 11 -12.79 24.38 -11.32
C VAL A 11 -11.32 24.00 -11.55
N HIS A 12 -11.02 23.35 -12.68
CA HIS A 12 -9.70 22.79 -12.97
C HIS A 12 -8.81 23.72 -13.82
N LYS A 13 -9.20 24.99 -14.00
CA LYS A 13 -8.55 25.95 -14.89
C LYS A 13 -7.02 26.01 -14.76
N TYR A 14 -6.51 25.97 -13.53
CA TYR A 14 -5.06 26.02 -13.28
C TYR A 14 -4.34 24.72 -13.68
N GLN A 15 -4.97 23.57 -13.50
CA GLN A 15 -4.43 22.27 -13.89
C GLN A 15 -4.47 22.10 -15.42
N LEU A 16 -5.54 22.57 -16.03
CA LEU A 16 -5.75 22.54 -17.48
C LEU A 16 -4.85 23.52 -18.24
N ALA A 17 -4.29 24.55 -17.59
CA ALA A 17 -3.43 25.55 -18.24
C ALA A 17 -2.16 24.95 -18.88
N LEU A 18 -1.70 23.79 -18.42
CA LEU A 18 -0.55 23.06 -18.97
C LEU A 18 -0.93 22.17 -20.16
N ILE A 19 -2.22 22.02 -20.44
CA ILE A 19 -2.76 21.13 -21.46
C ILE A 19 -3.38 21.98 -22.58
N PRO A 20 -3.13 21.69 -23.86
CA PRO A 20 -3.82 22.36 -24.97
C PRO A 20 -5.35 22.30 -24.81
N GLU A 21 -6.04 23.42 -25.04
CA GLU A 21 -7.49 23.55 -24.87
C GLU A 21 -8.29 22.53 -25.70
N SER A 22 -7.77 22.14 -26.87
CA SER A 22 -8.35 21.10 -27.72
C SER A 22 -8.44 19.72 -27.04
N LEU A 23 -7.68 19.49 -25.96
CA LEU A 23 -7.65 18.22 -25.22
C LEU A 23 -8.48 18.27 -23.93
N TRP A 24 -9.04 19.42 -23.55
CA TRP A 24 -9.83 19.55 -22.31
C TRP A 24 -11.13 18.75 -22.34
N GLU A 25 -11.87 18.80 -23.46
CA GLU A 25 -13.11 18.05 -23.61
C GLU A 25 -12.87 16.52 -23.65
N PRO A 26 -11.89 15.99 -24.43
CA PRO A 26 -11.49 14.60 -24.34
C PRO A 26 -11.08 14.17 -22.92
N LEU A 27 -10.29 14.99 -22.22
CA LEU A 27 -9.88 14.72 -20.85
C LEU A 27 -11.07 14.64 -19.90
N PHE A 28 -12.00 15.60 -19.99
CA PHE A 28 -13.24 15.61 -19.21
C PHE A 28 -14.06 14.35 -19.42
N LEU A 29 -14.24 13.91 -20.67
CA LEU A 29 -14.97 12.68 -20.98
C LEU A 29 -14.31 11.44 -20.39
N LYS A 30 -12.97 11.37 -20.45
CA LYS A 30 -12.22 10.26 -19.87
C LYS A 30 -12.31 10.24 -18.34
N LEU A 31 -12.13 11.38 -17.68
CA LEU A 31 -12.25 11.49 -16.23
C LEU A 31 -13.67 11.20 -15.73
N SER A 32 -14.69 11.67 -16.46
CA SER A 32 -16.09 11.41 -16.12
C SER A 32 -16.49 9.95 -16.28
N GLY A 33 -15.80 9.23 -17.16
CA GLY A 33 -16.02 7.81 -17.44
C GLY A 33 -15.00 6.88 -16.78
N ASP A 34 -14.12 7.41 -15.93
CA ASP A 34 -13.02 6.69 -15.29
C ASP A 34 -12.20 5.82 -16.28
N LEU A 35 -11.88 6.41 -17.43
CA LEU A 35 -11.25 5.70 -18.55
C LEU A 35 -9.72 5.83 -18.49
N LEU A 36 -9.06 4.85 -17.87
CA LEU A 36 -7.61 4.74 -17.75
C LEU A 36 -7.01 3.95 -18.94
N ASP A 37 -6.69 4.65 -20.02
CA ASP A 37 -6.35 4.03 -21.31
C ASP A 37 -4.86 3.99 -21.66
N ALA A 38 -4.00 4.62 -20.85
CA ALA A 38 -2.56 4.66 -21.12
C ALA A 38 -1.92 3.26 -21.17
N GLY A 39 -2.36 2.33 -20.31
CA GLY A 39 -1.87 0.94 -20.31
C GLY A 39 -2.19 0.16 -21.59
N ASN A 40 -3.12 0.63 -22.42
CA ASN A 40 -3.41 0.01 -23.71
C ASN A 40 -2.43 0.45 -24.81
N VAL A 41 -1.78 1.59 -24.62
CA VAL A 41 -0.92 2.23 -25.61
C VAL A 41 0.55 2.16 -25.22
N PHE A 42 0.85 2.26 -23.93
CA PHE A 42 2.20 2.31 -23.40
C PHE A 42 2.50 1.16 -22.44
N GLU A 43 3.78 0.84 -22.34
CA GLU A 43 4.34 -0.11 -21.39
C GLU A 43 5.73 0.32 -20.92
N LEU A 44 6.13 -0.14 -19.73
CA LEU A 44 7.45 0.13 -19.17
C LEU A 44 8.37 -1.07 -19.42
N HIS A 45 9.54 -0.81 -20.01
CA HIS A 45 10.59 -1.80 -20.21
C HIS A 45 11.77 -1.46 -19.33
N TYR A 46 12.34 -2.45 -18.64
CA TYR A 46 13.57 -2.30 -17.89
C TYR A 46 14.75 -2.89 -18.69
N GLY A 47 15.75 -2.06 -18.99
CA GLY A 47 17.01 -2.53 -19.58
C GLY A 47 17.03 -2.69 -21.10
N ASP A 48 15.96 -2.34 -21.83
CA ASP A 48 15.92 -2.34 -23.29
C ASP A 48 15.16 -1.10 -23.81
N PRO A 49 15.74 -0.23 -24.68
CA PRO A 49 17.12 -0.17 -25.18
C PRO A 49 18.06 0.67 -24.27
N LEU A 50 17.55 1.17 -23.14
CA LEU A 50 18.26 2.05 -22.21
C LEU A 50 18.50 1.35 -20.87
N SER A 51 19.56 1.72 -20.17
CA SER A 51 19.76 1.30 -18.78
C SER A 51 18.71 1.95 -17.87
N GLY A 52 17.87 1.12 -17.24
CA GLY A 52 16.76 1.56 -16.38
C GLY A 52 15.38 1.37 -17.01
N TYR A 53 14.35 1.97 -16.40
CA TYR A 53 13.00 1.95 -16.94
C TYR A 53 12.84 2.95 -18.10
N SER A 54 12.25 2.50 -19.20
CA SER A 54 11.90 3.31 -20.37
C SER A 54 10.45 3.07 -20.77
N LEU A 55 9.77 4.11 -21.25
CA LEU A 55 8.38 4.02 -21.71
C LEU A 55 8.36 3.69 -23.20
N HIS A 56 7.67 2.61 -23.55
CA HIS A 56 7.53 2.12 -24.92
C HIS A 56 6.07 2.20 -25.36
N ALA A 57 5.87 2.47 -26.64
CA ALA A 57 4.57 2.32 -27.27
C ALA A 57 4.37 0.87 -27.72
N LYS A 58 3.27 0.24 -27.29
CA LYS A 58 2.92 -1.16 -27.66
C LYS A 58 2.73 -1.35 -29.16
N SER A 59 2.27 -0.30 -29.85
CA SER A 59 2.08 -0.29 -31.29
C SER A 59 2.10 1.14 -31.81
N GLU A 60 2.79 1.37 -32.93
CA GLU A 60 2.76 2.64 -33.65
C GLU A 60 1.35 3.00 -34.16
N GLU A 61 0.46 1.99 -34.33
CA GLU A 61 -0.90 2.23 -34.76
C GLU A 61 -1.74 2.98 -33.73
N GLY A 62 -1.42 2.84 -32.44
CA GLY A 62 -2.06 3.55 -31.34
C GLY A 62 -1.62 5.02 -31.20
N LEU A 63 -0.53 5.42 -31.86
CA LEU A 63 0.04 6.78 -31.79
C LEU A 63 -0.22 7.61 -33.05
N LYS A 64 -1.03 7.13 -34.00
CA LYS A 64 -1.34 7.89 -35.22
C LYS A 64 -2.02 9.21 -34.84
N LYS A 65 -1.30 10.33 -35.02
CA LYS A 65 -1.81 11.70 -34.80
C LYS A 65 -3.16 11.87 -35.46
N HIS A 66 -4.13 12.37 -34.71
CA HIS A 66 -5.41 12.80 -35.26
C HIS A 66 -5.24 14.13 -36.00
N SER A 67 -4.62 14.08 -37.17
CA SER A 67 -4.96 15.04 -38.21
C SER A 67 -6.38 14.74 -38.65
N ALA A 68 -7.28 15.70 -38.41
CA ALA A 68 -8.70 15.70 -38.74
C ALA A 68 -9.63 15.04 -37.71
N PHE A 69 -10.30 15.92 -36.98
CA PHE A 69 -11.75 15.92 -36.77
C PHE A 69 -12.49 15.49 -38.06
N GLY A 70 -12.49 14.20 -38.36
CA GLY A 70 -13.26 13.56 -39.43
C GLY A 70 -14.68 13.25 -38.93
N PRO A 71 -15.67 13.20 -39.83
CA PRO A 71 -17.08 13.29 -39.47
C PRO A 71 -17.49 12.15 -38.53
N ARG A 72 -18.18 12.54 -37.44
CA ARG A 72 -18.80 11.70 -36.42
C ARG A 72 -19.33 10.38 -37.02
N ARG A 73 -18.63 9.27 -36.76
CA ARG A 73 -19.18 7.94 -37.07
C ARG A 73 -20.24 7.62 -36.03
N LYS A 74 -21.50 7.51 -36.46
CA LYS A 74 -22.70 7.32 -35.62
C LYS A 74 -22.79 5.97 -34.89
N HIS A 75 -21.82 5.07 -35.07
CA HIS A 75 -21.86 3.69 -34.54
C HIS A 75 -20.49 3.24 -34.03
N PHE A 76 -19.79 4.07 -33.26
CA PHE A 76 -18.58 3.61 -32.57
C PHE A 76 -18.89 3.40 -31.09
N HIS A 77 -18.54 2.20 -30.61
CA HIS A 77 -18.77 1.77 -29.24
C HIS A 77 -17.97 2.68 -28.28
N PRO A 78 -18.56 3.20 -27.19
CA PRO A 78 -17.91 4.19 -26.33
C PRO A 78 -16.68 3.67 -25.59
N SER A 79 -16.45 2.35 -25.57
CA SER A 79 -15.32 1.71 -24.89
C SER A 79 -14.12 1.39 -25.80
N LEU A 80 -14.17 1.72 -27.09
CA LEU A 80 -13.02 1.59 -27.96
C LEU A 80 -12.51 2.98 -28.26
N LEU A 81 -11.41 3.33 -27.60
CA LEU A 81 -10.41 4.29 -28.05
C LEU A 81 -11.01 5.50 -28.76
N LEU A 82 -11.55 6.44 -27.97
CA LEU A 82 -11.56 7.83 -28.39
C LEU A 82 -10.12 8.14 -28.80
N PRO A 83 -9.86 8.41 -30.08
CA PRO A 83 -8.50 8.70 -30.45
C PRO A 83 -8.13 10.05 -29.87
N SER A 84 -7.21 10.05 -28.93
CA SER A 84 -6.88 11.22 -28.15
C SER A 84 -5.39 11.29 -27.94
N ASP A 85 -4.83 12.49 -28.07
CA ASP A 85 -3.42 12.75 -27.80
C ASP A 85 -3.13 12.92 -26.28
N ILE A 86 -4.10 12.60 -25.42
CA ILE A 86 -4.01 12.60 -23.96
C ILE A 86 -4.39 11.23 -23.43
N PHE A 87 -3.62 10.66 -22.51
CA PHE A 87 -3.85 9.32 -21.98
C PHE A 87 -3.88 9.37 -20.45
N LEU A 88 -4.80 8.62 -19.84
CA LEU A 88 -4.91 8.56 -18.40
C LEU A 88 -4.27 7.28 -17.86
N ILE A 89 -3.44 7.45 -16.85
CA ILE A 89 -3.05 6.41 -15.91
C ILE A 89 -3.73 6.73 -14.59
N ASP A 90 -3.98 5.70 -13.78
CA ASP A 90 -4.26 5.94 -12.36
C ASP A 90 -3.07 6.65 -11.72
N HIS A 91 -3.26 7.22 -10.53
CA HIS A 91 -2.18 7.63 -9.66
C HIS A 91 -1.22 6.45 -9.47
N ALA A 92 -0.16 6.40 -10.29
CA ALA A 92 0.97 5.55 -10.04
C ALA A 92 1.56 6.09 -8.73
N TRP A 93 1.31 5.39 -7.62
CA TRP A 93 2.14 5.56 -6.45
C TRP A 93 3.56 5.30 -6.89
N THR A 94 4.32 6.36 -7.06
CA THR A 94 5.75 6.31 -7.31
C THR A 94 6.49 6.04 -6.00
N THR A 95 5.88 5.27 -5.09
CA THR A 95 6.51 4.84 -3.86
C THR A 95 7.55 3.80 -4.24
N LYS A 96 8.79 4.04 -3.84
CA LYS A 96 9.84 3.05 -4.02
C LYS A 96 9.80 2.11 -2.80
N PRO A 97 9.91 0.78 -2.98
CA PRO A 97 9.93 -0.14 -1.84
C PRO A 97 10.98 0.24 -0.79
N GLU A 98 12.12 0.80 -1.22
CA GLU A 98 13.21 1.21 -0.34
C GLU A 98 12.88 2.46 0.52
N SER A 99 11.98 3.33 0.06
CA SER A 99 11.58 4.55 0.79
C SER A 99 10.18 4.48 1.40
N ALA A 100 9.38 3.47 1.05
CA ALA A 100 7.98 3.36 1.45
C ALA A 100 7.78 3.47 2.98
N HIS A 101 8.58 2.74 3.76
CA HIS A 101 8.48 2.78 5.23
C HIS A 101 8.83 4.16 5.80
N ALA A 102 9.86 4.82 5.28
CA ALA A 102 10.24 6.16 5.72
C ALA A 102 9.19 7.21 5.33
N GLU A 103 8.55 7.05 4.18
CA GLU A 103 7.45 7.92 3.73
C GLU A 103 6.20 7.74 4.61
N LEU A 104 5.85 6.50 4.97
CA LEU A 104 4.75 6.19 5.89
C LEU A 104 4.93 6.87 7.25
N ALA A 105 6.15 6.82 7.81
CA ALA A 105 6.45 7.43 9.11
C ALA A 105 6.60 8.96 9.05
N SER A 106 7.08 9.51 7.94
CA SER A 106 7.39 10.95 7.84
C SER A 106 6.23 11.80 7.37
N VAL A 107 5.25 11.24 6.67
CA VAL A 107 4.07 11.97 6.16
C VAL A 107 2.89 11.73 7.11
N PRO A 108 2.47 12.75 7.90
CA PRO A 108 1.38 12.58 8.86
C PRO A 108 0.07 12.15 8.18
N GLY A 109 -0.61 11.15 8.75
CA GLY A 109 -1.87 10.63 8.23
C GLY A 109 -1.76 9.95 6.86
N LEU A 110 -0.55 9.59 6.40
CA LEU A 110 -0.39 8.75 5.21
C LEU A 110 -0.73 7.29 5.52
N LEU A 111 -0.25 6.78 6.65
CA LEU A 111 -0.51 5.40 7.10
C LEU A 111 -2.01 5.13 7.25
N GLU A 112 -2.71 5.90 8.08
CA GLU A 112 -4.17 5.80 8.29
C GLU A 112 -4.98 5.82 6.98
N ARG A 113 -4.60 6.69 6.04
CA ARG A 113 -5.28 6.78 4.73
C ARG A 113 -5.02 5.55 3.88
N LEU A 114 -3.82 4.98 3.95
CA LEU A 114 -3.47 3.76 3.22
C LEU A 114 -4.17 2.55 3.82
N GLU A 115 -4.23 2.44 5.14
CA GLU A 115 -5.00 1.41 5.84
C GLU A 115 -6.47 1.47 5.45
N GLY A 116 -7.08 2.66 5.52
CA GLY A 116 -8.49 2.85 5.13
C GLY A 116 -8.77 2.61 3.64
N MET A 117 -7.80 2.82 2.76
CA MET A 117 -7.96 2.55 1.32
C MET A 117 -7.71 1.07 0.97
N MET A 118 -6.84 0.40 1.72
CA MET A 118 -6.50 -1.01 1.55
C MET A 118 -7.38 -1.95 2.40
N ASP A 119 -8.33 -1.39 3.15
CA ASP A 119 -9.22 -2.10 4.08
C ASP A 119 -8.43 -2.93 5.11
N ILE A 120 -7.33 -2.36 5.63
CA ILE A 120 -6.51 -2.93 6.69
C ILE A 120 -7.03 -2.39 8.01
N ALA A 121 -7.32 -3.27 8.97
CA ALA A 121 -7.69 -2.87 10.32
C ALA A 121 -6.44 -2.30 11.02
N ALA A 122 -6.55 -1.08 11.54
CA ALA A 122 -5.53 -0.54 12.43
C ALA A 122 -5.53 -1.39 13.71
N GLU A 123 -4.36 -1.92 14.08
CA GLU A 123 -4.17 -2.48 15.41
C GLU A 123 -4.22 -1.31 16.39
N GLU A 124 -5.16 -1.36 17.33
CA GLU A 124 -5.22 -0.37 18.42
C GLU A 124 -3.92 -0.55 19.22
N GLU A 125 -3.03 0.44 19.20
CA GLU A 125 -1.88 0.46 20.09
C GLU A 125 -2.42 0.41 21.52
N GLU A 126 -2.26 -0.73 22.19
CA GLU A 126 -2.52 -0.86 23.62
C GLU A 126 -1.58 0.13 24.31
N GLU A 127 -2.14 1.22 24.84
CA GLU A 127 -1.40 2.14 25.71
C GLU A 127 -0.88 1.30 26.88
N GLU A 128 0.41 0.95 26.87
CA GLU A 128 1.09 0.36 28.03
C GLU A 128 0.96 1.38 29.17
N GLU A 129 0.01 1.16 30.07
CA GLU A 129 -0.10 1.90 31.32
C GLU A 129 1.24 1.74 32.06
N GLU A 130 2.01 2.82 32.17
CA GLU A 130 3.20 2.87 33.02
C GLU A 130 2.77 2.60 34.46
N GLU A 131 2.85 1.34 34.91
CA GLU A 131 2.60 0.95 36.29
C GLU A 131 3.65 1.63 37.19
N GLU A 132 3.20 2.59 38.00
CA GLU A 132 4.01 3.24 39.03
C GLU A 132 4.52 2.19 40.04
N GLU A 133 5.85 2.06 40.16
CA GLU A 133 6.52 1.18 41.11
C GLU A 133 6.19 1.59 42.57
N GLU A 134 5.34 0.83 43.26
CA GLU A 134 5.24 0.86 44.73
C GLU A 134 6.17 -0.20 45.35
N GLU A 135 7.24 0.26 46.02
CA GLU A 135 8.11 -0.54 46.86
C GLU A 135 7.38 -1.00 48.14
N GLU A 136 7.16 -2.30 48.33
CA GLU A 136 6.99 -2.89 49.67
C GLU A 136 7.88 -4.13 49.86
N GLU A 137 8.82 -4.01 50.80
CA GLU A 137 9.64 -5.09 51.35
C GLU A 137 8.81 -5.99 52.28
N GLY A 138 8.98 -7.31 52.22
CA GLY A 138 8.70 -8.17 53.39
C GLY A 138 8.26 -9.62 53.17
N GLU A 139 9.25 -10.52 53.17
CA GLU A 139 9.28 -11.84 53.83
C GLU A 139 8.48 -13.05 53.29
N GLU A 140 9.15 -14.20 53.45
CA GLU A 140 8.94 -15.54 52.91
C GLU A 140 7.75 -16.30 53.54
N GLU A 141 7.11 -17.20 52.77
CA GLU A 141 7.01 -18.65 53.00
C GLU A 141 5.79 -19.29 52.28
N GLY A 142 6.04 -20.37 51.53
CA GLY A 142 5.30 -21.64 51.62
C GLY A 142 3.84 -21.78 51.16
N GLU A 143 3.66 -22.68 50.18
CA GLU A 143 2.49 -23.56 49.93
C GLU A 143 1.32 -23.10 49.02
N GLU A 144 1.33 -23.71 47.83
CA GLU A 144 0.21 -24.23 47.02
C GLU A 144 -1.20 -23.66 47.22
N LYS A 145 -1.72 -22.98 46.18
CA LYS A 145 -3.10 -23.17 45.71
C LYS A 145 -3.33 -22.74 44.27
N LYS A 146 -4.16 -23.54 43.62
CA LYS A 146 -4.64 -23.48 42.23
C LYS A 146 -5.43 -22.21 41.91
N GLY A 147 -5.20 -21.69 40.71
CA GLY A 147 -6.11 -20.94 39.82
C GLY A 147 -5.43 -20.95 38.45
N GLU A 148 -5.90 -21.62 37.40
CA GLU A 148 -7.10 -21.31 36.61
C GLU A 148 -7.30 -19.82 36.39
N GLU A 149 -6.39 -19.19 35.64
CA GLU A 149 -6.66 -17.94 34.93
C GLU A 149 -6.14 -18.07 33.48
N GLY A 150 -7.00 -17.67 32.55
CA GLY A 150 -6.92 -18.04 31.14
C GLY A 150 -5.73 -17.43 30.43
N GLN A 151 -4.87 -18.27 29.87
CA GLN A 151 -4.01 -17.86 28.77
C GLN A 151 -4.86 -17.88 27.50
N GLU A 152 -5.06 -16.71 26.91
CA GLU A 152 -5.23 -16.64 25.46
C GLU A 152 -4.01 -17.33 24.85
N LYS A 153 -4.26 -18.47 24.19
CA LYS A 153 -3.22 -19.25 23.53
C LYS A 153 -2.85 -18.52 22.25
N ASN A 154 -1.82 -17.69 22.31
CA ASN A 154 -1.20 -17.18 21.10
C ASN A 154 -0.48 -18.35 20.41
N GLU A 155 -1.08 -18.90 19.35
CA GLU A 155 -0.56 -20.08 18.64
C GLU A 155 0.87 -19.84 18.09
N GLU A 156 1.22 -18.58 17.86
CA GLU A 156 2.53 -18.14 17.38
C GLU A 156 3.63 -18.25 18.44
N ASP A 157 3.29 -18.06 19.72
CA ASP A 157 4.23 -18.23 20.83
C ASP A 157 4.60 -19.71 21.02
N ASP A 158 3.62 -20.61 20.90
CA ASP A 158 3.83 -22.05 21.02
C ASP A 158 4.70 -22.59 19.87
N LEU A 159 4.50 -22.10 18.64
CA LEU A 159 5.33 -22.46 17.49
C LEU A 159 6.78 -22.00 17.65
N SER A 160 6.98 -20.78 18.17
CA SER A 160 8.32 -20.21 18.40
C SER A 160 9.07 -20.98 19.49
N VAL A 161 8.38 -21.35 20.57
CA VAL A 161 8.94 -22.17 21.66
C VAL A 161 9.33 -23.56 21.17
N ASP A 162 8.53 -24.17 20.28
CA ASP A 162 8.81 -25.49 19.73
C ASP A 162 10.04 -25.50 18.83
N VAL A 163 10.20 -24.49 17.97
CA VAL A 163 11.37 -24.36 17.10
C VAL A 163 12.66 -24.22 17.91
N VAL A 164 12.66 -23.38 18.97
CA VAL A 164 13.83 -23.19 19.82
C VAL A 164 14.13 -24.45 20.64
N ALA A 165 13.11 -25.11 21.20
CA ALA A 165 13.29 -26.34 21.97
C ALA A 165 13.91 -27.47 21.14
N GLU A 166 13.46 -27.65 19.89
CA GLU A 166 14.02 -28.65 18.97
C GLU A 166 15.44 -28.30 18.51
N GLN A 167 15.71 -27.05 18.15
CA GLN A 167 17.00 -26.65 17.58
C GLN A 167 18.11 -26.51 18.62
N ALA A 168 17.80 -26.00 19.82
CA ALA A 168 18.74 -25.90 20.93
C ALA A 168 18.77 -27.17 21.81
N ASN A 169 17.91 -28.16 21.54
CA ASN A 169 17.79 -29.42 22.28
C ASN A 169 17.58 -29.18 23.80
N VAL A 170 16.71 -28.21 24.13
CA VAL A 170 16.34 -27.83 25.51
C VAL A 170 14.86 -28.06 25.78
N GLY A 171 14.45 -28.06 27.04
CA GLY A 171 13.04 -28.23 27.39
C GLY A 171 12.20 -26.99 27.01
N ARG A 172 10.91 -27.16 26.72
CA ARG A 172 9.98 -26.06 26.36
C ARG A 172 10.00 -24.88 27.35
N ASN A 173 10.09 -25.17 28.65
CA ASN A 173 10.16 -24.12 29.68
C ASN A 173 11.47 -23.32 29.60
N GLU A 174 12.56 -23.95 29.20
CA GLU A 174 13.87 -23.30 29.03
C GLU A 174 13.92 -22.52 27.72
N ALA A 175 13.38 -23.08 26.63
CA ALA A 175 13.19 -22.39 25.36
C ALA A 175 12.32 -21.12 25.51
N ARG A 176 11.22 -21.20 26.25
CA ARG A 176 10.36 -20.03 26.52
C ARG A 176 11.10 -18.94 27.29
N ARG A 177 11.94 -19.32 28.27
CA ARG A 177 12.76 -18.36 29.01
C ARG A 177 13.85 -17.74 28.13
N ALA A 178 14.45 -18.50 27.23
CA ALA A 178 15.44 -18.00 26.27
C ALA A 178 14.79 -16.99 25.29
N LEU A 179 13.61 -17.30 24.77
CA LEU A 179 12.85 -16.38 23.91
C LEU A 179 12.48 -15.09 24.63
N VAL A 180 11.95 -15.17 25.85
CA VAL A 180 11.63 -13.96 26.64
C VAL A 180 12.89 -13.13 26.91
N LYS A 181 14.02 -13.77 27.20
CA LYS A 181 15.29 -13.08 27.46
C LYS A 181 15.85 -12.35 26.23
N GLU A 182 15.64 -12.91 25.04
CA GLU A 182 16.13 -12.37 23.76
C GLU A 182 15.02 -11.68 22.96
N ASN A 183 13.96 -11.20 23.63
CA ASN A 183 12.84 -10.45 23.04
C ASN A 183 12.19 -11.15 21.83
N TYR A 184 11.92 -12.46 21.96
CA TYR A 184 11.32 -13.33 20.96
C TYR A 184 12.12 -13.51 19.65
N ASP A 185 13.41 -13.14 19.65
CA ASP A 185 14.33 -13.45 18.55
C ASP A 185 14.78 -14.92 18.61
N ILE A 186 14.20 -15.74 17.72
CA ILE A 186 14.49 -17.18 17.60
C ILE A 186 15.98 -17.44 17.35
N VAL A 187 16.65 -16.63 16.53
CA VAL A 187 18.04 -16.88 16.13
C VAL A 187 18.98 -16.68 17.32
N ASN A 188 18.75 -15.63 18.11
CA ASN A 188 19.54 -15.37 19.31
C ASN A 188 19.20 -16.36 20.44
N ALA A 189 17.95 -16.82 20.52
CA ALA A 189 17.53 -17.79 21.52
C ALA A 189 18.11 -19.22 21.30
N ILE A 190 18.61 -19.52 20.10
CA ILE A 190 19.24 -20.82 19.77
C ILE A 190 20.76 -20.82 19.98
N MET A 191 21.41 -19.66 19.90
CA MET A 191 22.89 -19.53 20.01
C MET A 191 23.38 -19.60 21.45
#